data_AF-A0A4U1JN17-F1
#
_entry.id   AF-A0A4U1JN17-F1
#
_cell.length_a   1.000
_cell.length_b   1.000
_cell.length_c   1.000
_cell.angle_alpha   90.00
_cell.angle_beta   90.00
_cell.angle_gamma   90.00
#
_symmetry.space_group_name_H-M   'P 1'
#
loop_
_entity.id
_entity.type
_entity.pdbx_description
1 polymer ?
#
loop_
_entity_poly.entity_id
_entity_poly.type
_entity_poly.pdbx_seq_one_letter_code
_entity_poly.pdbx_strand_id
1 'polypeptide(L)'
;MTELSEDAADRGKRRRIEVADETLTYRNVLVDDLTPTGAQLAAAAGFKPKQHAVVLQVLANGELEDVRLTEAVDLTRDGGRFVIVETDRDYFITIDGQRFQWPCRIVSGAIVRKLGQLPVGVTVYLERVDEADREIGDQDLVDLDGRGVEAFVGRKPSWKLNIQGVTIESETPTIVVSDAMIKAGFDVAQSWHIFLKVAGQAKREVALTDVVDLRTPGIEKIRLTPKEVNNGEAHPAPRRDFDVLEADETYLDCIGYKWETVNDGGRRWLVINNYPVPTGFSVAQTRLALEIPPTYPAAQIDMFYTYPPLALVSGRAIDCTHIPATILGVPYNGWSRHRGPGSEWNPSSDNVVTHLALVESALGKEVGE
;
A
#
# COMPACT_ATOMS: atom_id res chain seq x y z
N MET A 1 42.08 64.44 45.90
CA MET A 1 41.23 65.17 44.94
C MET A 1 41.73 64.77 43.57
N THR A 2 41.04 63.95 42.80
CA THR A 2 39.58 63.97 42.57
C THR A 2 39.15 62.54 42.24
N GLU A 3 38.17 62.03 42.97
CA GLU A 3 37.51 60.75 42.71
C GLU A 3 36.74 60.87 41.37
N LEU A 4 37.11 60.03 40.40
CA LEU A 4 36.35 59.82 39.18
C LEU A 4 35.48 58.58 39.42
N SER A 5 34.23 58.85 39.76
CA SER A 5 33.02 58.03 39.63
C SER A 5 33.21 56.56 39.17
N GLU A 6 33.08 55.63 40.11
CA GLU A 6 32.72 54.22 39.86
C GLU A 6 31.22 54.06 39.53
N ASP A 7 30.65 55.00 38.76
CA ASP A 7 29.19 55.09 38.51
C ASP A 7 28.85 54.89 37.01
N ALA A 8 29.68 54.16 36.29
CA ALA A 8 29.53 53.95 34.83
C ALA A 8 29.64 52.49 34.38
N ALA A 9 29.33 51.51 35.25
CA ALA A 9 29.47 50.09 34.93
C ALA A 9 28.28 49.19 35.32
N ASP A 10 27.07 49.73 35.49
CA ASP A 10 25.83 48.93 35.55
C ASP A 10 24.81 49.40 34.50
N ARG A 11 25.23 49.40 33.23
CA ARG A 11 24.27 49.43 32.12
C ARG A 11 23.60 48.06 32.10
N GLY A 12 22.38 48.00 32.64
CA GLY A 12 21.52 46.83 32.71
C GLY A 12 21.68 45.91 31.50
N LYS A 13 21.99 44.64 31.78
CA LYS A 13 22.21 43.62 30.75
C LYS A 13 20.92 43.40 29.97
N ARG A 14 20.77 44.17 28.89
CA ARG A 14 19.69 44.02 27.92
C ARG A 14 19.67 42.60 27.39
N ARG A 15 18.57 41.92 27.60
CA ARG A 15 18.34 40.59 27.06
C ARG A 15 17.30 40.62 25.97
N ARG A 16 17.54 39.83 24.93
CA ARG A 16 16.55 39.52 23.91
C ARG A 16 15.69 38.38 24.40
N ILE A 17 14.39 38.58 24.37
CA ILE A 17 13.37 37.55 24.54
C ILE A 17 12.57 37.42 23.24
N GLU A 18 11.95 36.27 23.04
CA GLU A 18 11.03 36.03 21.93
C GLU A 18 9.60 36.15 22.47
N VAL A 19 8.82 37.07 21.92
CA VAL A 19 7.41 37.25 22.27
C VAL A 19 6.57 36.94 21.06
N ALA A 20 5.55 36.11 21.23
CA ALA A 20 4.51 35.87 20.25
C ALA A 20 3.14 36.31 20.77
N ASP A 21 2.22 36.52 19.83
CA ASP A 21 0.79 36.68 20.06
C ASP A 21 0.07 35.32 19.86
N GLU A 22 -1.25 35.33 19.67
CA GLU A 22 -2.06 34.14 19.44
C GLU A 22 -1.69 33.36 18.16
N THR A 23 -0.88 33.92 17.26
CA THR A 23 -0.46 33.25 16.02
C THR A 23 0.78 32.37 16.21
N LEU A 24 1.42 32.44 17.39
CA LEU A 24 2.75 31.88 17.65
C LEU A 24 3.79 32.34 16.61
N THR A 25 3.69 33.60 16.19
CA THR A 25 4.70 34.28 15.37
C THR A 25 5.59 35.09 16.29
N TYR A 26 6.81 34.62 16.49
CA TYR A 26 7.74 35.23 17.44
C TYR A 26 8.43 36.46 16.87
N ARG A 27 8.52 37.50 17.68
CA ARG A 27 9.38 38.66 17.45
C ARG A 27 10.31 38.87 18.64
N ASN A 28 11.49 39.41 18.34
CA ASN A 28 12.46 39.73 19.38
C ASN A 28 12.10 41.04 20.07
N VAL A 29 12.10 41.02 21.39
CA VAL A 29 11.87 42.18 22.27
C VAL A 29 13.05 42.31 23.22
N LEU A 30 13.43 43.54 23.56
CA LEU A 30 14.48 43.81 24.54
C LEU A 30 13.87 44.05 25.91
N VAL A 31 14.47 43.44 26.92
CA VAL A 31 14.15 43.67 28.33
C VAL A 31 15.43 44.07 29.05
N ASP A 32 15.38 45.13 29.85
CA ASP A 32 16.54 45.68 30.57
C ASP A 32 16.80 44.96 31.91
N ASP A 33 16.15 43.83 32.15
CA ASP A 33 16.15 43.05 33.40
C ASP A 33 16.36 41.56 33.08
N LEU A 34 17.15 40.87 33.91
CA LEU A 34 17.39 39.42 33.80
C LEU A 34 16.35 38.59 34.58
N THR A 35 15.62 39.23 35.49
CA THR A 35 14.55 38.64 36.28
C THR A 35 13.24 39.44 36.14
N PRO A 36 12.78 39.73 34.91
CA PRO A 36 11.61 40.57 34.73
C PRO A 36 10.36 39.92 35.31
N THR A 37 9.50 40.77 35.85
CA THR A 37 8.14 40.39 36.24
C THR A 37 7.25 40.19 35.02
N GLY A 38 6.16 39.44 35.16
CA GLY A 38 5.11 39.34 34.13
C GLY A 38 4.65 40.72 33.62
N ALA A 39 4.52 41.71 34.50
CA ALA A 39 4.18 43.08 34.12
C ALA A 39 5.26 43.75 33.24
N GLN A 40 6.54 43.53 33.52
CA GLN A 40 7.64 44.05 32.68
C GLN A 40 7.66 43.35 31.31
N LEU A 41 7.38 42.04 31.26
CA LEU A 41 7.27 41.29 30.02
C LEU A 41 6.11 41.80 29.14
N ALA A 42 4.93 41.99 29.73
CA ALA A 42 3.76 42.55 29.05
C ALA A 42 4.01 43.98 28.54
N ALA A 43 4.64 44.83 29.35
CA ALA A 43 5.01 46.19 28.95
C ALA A 43 6.04 46.20 27.81
N ALA A 44 7.04 45.31 27.85
CA ALA A 44 8.03 45.17 26.78
C ALA A 44 7.38 44.70 25.47
N ALA A 45 6.34 43.86 25.55
CA ALA A 45 5.51 43.46 24.42
C ALA A 45 4.57 44.58 23.92
N GLY A 46 4.46 45.71 24.63
CA GLY A 46 3.68 46.88 24.21
C GLY A 46 2.28 46.97 24.80
N PHE A 47 1.92 46.09 25.73
CA PHE A 47 0.64 46.16 26.45
C PHE A 47 0.65 47.26 27.51
N LYS A 48 -0.48 47.93 27.67
CA LYS A 48 -0.69 48.95 28.70
C LYS A 48 -1.23 48.31 29.99
N PRO A 49 -0.99 48.88 31.19
CA PRO A 49 -1.48 48.30 32.45
C PRO A 49 -3.00 48.12 32.57
N LYS A 50 -3.80 48.83 31.76
CA LYS A 50 -5.26 48.69 31.72
C LYS A 50 -5.75 47.56 30.81
N GLN A 51 -4.86 47.00 29.97
CA GLN A 51 -5.17 45.86 29.12
C GLN A 51 -4.99 44.59 29.94
N HIS A 52 -5.91 43.65 29.81
CA HIS A 52 -5.90 42.39 30.54
C HIS A 52 -4.92 41.41 29.87
N ALA A 53 -3.63 41.77 29.87
CA ALA A 53 -2.58 40.96 29.28
C ALA A 53 -2.30 39.74 30.16
N VAL A 54 -2.40 38.55 29.56
CA VAL A 54 -1.94 37.28 30.13
C VAL A 54 -0.56 37.00 29.57
N VAL A 55 0.36 36.56 30.44
CA VAL A 55 1.75 36.25 30.08
C VAL A 55 1.96 34.76 30.27
N LEU A 56 2.21 34.05 29.19
CA LEU A 56 2.46 32.62 29.22
C LEU A 56 3.92 32.35 28.84
N GLN A 57 4.67 31.68 29.70
CA GLN A 57 6.01 31.19 29.37
C GLN A 57 5.91 29.91 28.54
N VAL A 58 6.68 29.83 27.46
CA VAL A 58 6.71 28.64 26.60
C VAL A 58 7.87 27.74 27.04
N LEU A 59 7.53 26.61 27.66
CA LEU A 59 8.50 25.63 28.15
C LEU A 59 9.14 24.85 26.99
N ALA A 60 10.22 24.11 27.29
CA ALA A 60 10.96 23.33 26.29
C ALA A 60 10.12 22.24 25.62
N ASN A 61 9.14 21.69 26.34
CA ASN A 61 8.16 20.71 25.84
C ASN A 61 6.99 21.36 25.07
N GLY A 62 6.95 22.69 24.96
CA GLY A 62 5.88 23.43 24.28
C GLY A 62 4.69 23.79 25.16
N GLU A 63 4.65 23.34 26.42
CA GLU A 63 3.62 23.75 27.37
C GLU A 63 3.68 25.26 27.63
N LEU A 64 2.50 25.82 27.88
CA LEU A 64 2.32 27.21 28.25
C LEU A 64 2.05 27.27 29.76
N GLU A 65 2.90 27.99 30.47
CA GLU A 65 2.79 28.20 31.92
C GLU A 65 2.42 29.65 32.21
N ASP A 66 1.37 29.89 33.01
CA ASP A 66 0.97 31.24 33.41
C ASP A 66 2.02 31.89 34.31
N VAL A 67 2.47 33.07 33.90
CA VAL A 67 3.36 33.94 34.67
C VAL A 67 2.55 35.10 35.20
N ARG A 68 2.36 35.15 36.53
CA ARG A 68 1.60 36.24 37.13
C ARG A 68 2.31 37.57 36.89
N LEU A 69 1.54 38.66 36.81
CA LEU A 69 2.12 39.99 36.59
C LEU A 69 3.14 40.43 37.65
N THR A 70 3.06 39.89 38.87
CA THR A 70 4.00 40.16 39.97
C THR A 70 5.12 39.13 40.12
N GLU A 71 5.04 38.03 39.37
CA GLU A 71 6.00 36.93 39.43
C GLU A 71 7.22 37.25 38.58
N ALA A 72 8.42 37.01 39.14
CA ALA A 72 9.69 37.24 38.47
C ALA A 72 10.15 35.98 37.75
N VAL A 73 10.54 36.12 36.48
CA VAL A 73 11.02 35.02 35.64
C VAL A 73 12.53 35.10 35.49
N ASP A 74 13.25 34.05 35.87
CA ASP A 74 14.70 33.99 35.69
C ASP A 74 15.07 33.64 34.25
N LEU A 75 15.32 34.68 33.44
CA LEU A 75 15.73 34.46 32.05
C LEU A 75 17.05 33.70 31.98
N THR A 76 17.94 33.73 32.99
CA THR A 76 19.26 33.05 32.91
C THR A 76 19.16 31.53 32.75
N ARG A 77 18.04 30.94 33.16
CA ARG A 77 17.78 29.51 33.11
C ARG A 77 16.84 29.12 31.98
N ASP A 78 15.89 29.98 31.66
CA ASP A 78 14.79 29.65 30.76
C ASP A 78 14.99 30.21 29.34
N GLY A 79 14.36 29.54 28.37
CA GLY A 79 14.48 29.82 26.92
C GLY A 79 13.99 31.20 26.46
N GLY A 80 13.50 32.04 27.37
CA GLY A 80 13.13 33.44 27.10
C GLY A 80 12.05 33.60 26.04
N ARG A 81 11.14 32.62 25.91
CA ARG A 81 10.02 32.65 24.98
C ARG A 81 8.71 32.81 25.73
N PHE A 82 7.89 33.74 25.26
CA PHE A 82 6.61 34.07 25.87
C PHE A 82 5.51 34.22 24.82
N VAL A 83 4.29 33.83 25.17
CA VAL A 83 3.06 34.19 24.47
C VAL A 83 2.35 35.22 25.33
N ILE A 84 2.12 36.42 24.80
CA ILE A 84 1.49 37.52 25.53
C ILE A 84 0.32 38.04 24.73
N VAL A 85 -0.88 37.87 25.28
CA VAL A 85 -2.15 38.17 24.62
C VAL A 85 -3.12 38.85 25.59
N GLU A 86 -4.02 39.67 25.08
CA GLU A 86 -5.12 40.23 25.88
C GLU A 86 -6.31 39.28 25.82
N THR A 87 -6.62 38.62 26.94
CA THR A 87 -7.72 37.65 27.05
C THR A 87 -8.34 37.69 28.46
N ASP A 88 -9.59 37.25 28.58
CA ASP A 88 -10.30 37.16 29.86
C ASP A 88 -10.40 35.72 30.39
N ARG A 89 -9.94 34.72 29.62
CA ARG A 89 -10.10 33.30 29.93
C ARG A 89 -9.08 32.41 29.23
N ASP A 90 -8.81 31.28 29.86
CA ASP A 90 -7.97 30.21 29.33
C ASP A 90 -8.81 29.01 28.91
N TYR A 91 -8.37 28.36 27.85
CA TYR A 91 -8.90 27.10 27.37
C TYR A 91 -7.88 25.98 27.61
N PHE A 92 -8.39 24.76 27.63
CA PHE A 92 -7.55 23.57 27.63
C PHE A 92 -7.77 22.80 26.34
N ILE A 93 -6.68 22.24 25.83
CA ILE A 93 -6.69 21.25 24.76
C ILE A 93 -5.84 20.07 25.19
N THR A 94 -6.08 18.90 24.62
CA THR A 94 -5.12 17.79 24.71
C THR A 94 -4.52 17.52 23.35
N ILE A 95 -3.21 17.29 23.27
CA ILE A 95 -2.50 16.89 22.05
C ILE A 95 -1.73 15.61 22.38
N ASP A 96 -2.02 14.52 21.68
CA ASP A 96 -1.47 13.17 21.95
C ASP A 96 -1.64 12.76 23.43
N GLY A 97 -2.77 13.15 24.03
CA GLY A 97 -3.12 12.87 25.43
C GLY A 97 -2.45 13.79 26.46
N GLN A 98 -1.48 14.63 26.06
CA GLN A 98 -0.89 15.65 26.92
C GLN A 98 -1.76 16.90 26.93
N ARG A 99 -1.99 17.49 28.12
CA ARG A 99 -2.85 18.67 28.29
C ARG A 99 -2.04 19.95 28.15
N PHE A 100 -2.55 20.89 27.37
CA PHE A 100 -1.98 22.22 27.16
C PHE A 100 -2.99 23.30 27.55
N GLN A 101 -2.50 24.39 28.12
CA GLN A 101 -3.27 25.63 28.27
C GLN A 101 -3.15 26.45 26.98
N TRP A 102 -4.25 27.08 26.55
CA TRP A 102 -4.29 27.94 25.38
C TRP A 102 -5.15 29.19 25.65
N PRO A 103 -4.66 30.41 25.43
CA PRO A 103 -5.34 31.64 25.89
C PRO A 103 -6.45 32.12 24.95
N CYS A 104 -6.72 31.44 23.84
CA CYS A 104 -7.68 31.89 22.83
C CYS A 104 -8.76 30.87 22.56
N ARG A 105 -10.00 31.34 22.38
CA ARG A 105 -11.16 30.50 22.04
C ARG A 105 -10.97 29.70 20.76
N ILE A 106 -10.35 30.33 19.77
CA ILE A 106 -10.11 29.73 18.46
C ILE A 106 -8.66 29.29 18.39
N VAL A 107 -8.44 28.06 17.90
CA VAL A 107 -7.11 27.53 17.62
C VAL A 107 -7.07 27.03 16.18
N SER A 108 -5.98 27.30 15.47
CA SER A 108 -5.75 26.76 14.13
C SER A 108 -4.97 25.45 14.18
N GLY A 109 -5.11 24.61 13.16
CA GLY A 109 -4.29 23.40 13.03
C GLY A 109 -2.78 23.67 13.07
N ALA A 110 -2.34 24.80 12.51
CA ALA A 110 -0.93 25.21 12.57
C ALA A 110 -0.45 25.48 14.00
N ILE A 111 -1.31 26.07 14.85
CA ILE A 111 -1.01 26.31 16.26
C ILE A 111 -0.95 24.99 17.02
N VAL A 112 -1.93 24.09 16.82
CA VAL A 112 -1.93 22.75 17.44
C VAL A 112 -0.63 22.00 17.11
N ARG A 113 -0.22 22.02 15.84
CA ARG A 113 1.04 21.41 15.38
C ARG A 113 2.27 22.00 16.10
N LYS A 114 2.32 23.34 16.23
CA LYS A 114 3.43 24.03 16.92
C LYS A 114 3.45 23.72 18.41
N LEU A 115 2.30 23.76 19.09
CA LEU A 115 2.19 23.50 20.53
C LEU A 115 2.59 22.06 20.89
N GLY A 116 2.03 21.09 20.17
CA GLY A 116 2.35 19.66 20.38
C GLY A 116 3.68 19.21 19.77
N GLN A 117 4.44 20.11 19.14
CA GLN A 117 5.70 19.82 18.46
C GLN A 117 5.59 18.64 17.47
N LEU A 118 4.46 18.55 16.76
CA LEU A 118 4.15 17.38 15.94
C LEU A 118 5.10 17.29 14.73
N PRO A 119 5.67 16.10 14.43
CA PRO A 119 6.61 15.93 13.31
C PRO A 119 6.03 16.33 11.95
N VAL A 120 6.92 16.69 11.03
CA VAL A 120 6.56 16.89 9.62
C VAL A 120 6.07 15.56 9.02
N GLY A 121 4.94 15.58 8.31
CA GLY A 121 4.32 14.40 7.71
C GLY A 121 3.24 13.73 8.55
N VAL A 122 3.01 14.20 9.78
CA VAL A 122 1.85 13.81 10.59
C VAL A 122 0.67 14.73 10.31
N THR A 123 -0.53 14.14 10.19
CA THR A 123 -1.80 14.85 10.08
C THR A 123 -2.41 15.03 11.47
N VAL A 124 -2.97 16.21 11.71
CA VAL A 124 -3.67 16.54 12.96
C VAL A 124 -5.12 16.11 12.83
N TYR A 125 -5.60 15.34 13.80
CA TYR A 125 -7.00 14.94 13.89
C TYR A 125 -7.60 15.46 15.19
N LEU A 126 -8.83 15.98 15.13
CA LEU A 126 -9.68 16.25 16.27
C LEU A 126 -10.51 15.01 16.56
N GLU A 127 -10.28 14.40 17.72
CA GLU A 127 -10.97 13.18 18.16
C GLU A 127 -12.45 13.46 18.45
N ARG A 128 -13.31 12.56 17.98
CA ARG A 128 -14.76 12.63 18.20
C ARG A 128 -15.26 11.29 18.75
N VAL A 129 -16.18 11.35 19.71
CA VAL A 129 -16.65 10.13 20.41
C VAL A 129 -17.64 9.34 19.55
N ASP A 130 -18.61 10.03 18.94
CA ASP A 130 -19.72 9.40 18.19
C ASP A 130 -19.57 9.54 16.67
N GLU A 131 -18.48 10.13 16.20
CA GLU A 131 -18.21 10.42 14.80
C GLU A 131 -16.77 10.06 14.44
N ALA A 132 -16.46 9.96 13.15
CA ALA A 132 -15.08 9.82 12.71
C ALA A 132 -14.26 11.05 13.11
N ASP A 133 -13.00 10.82 13.49
CA ASP A 133 -12.05 11.89 13.78
C ASP A 133 -11.98 12.87 12.62
N ARG A 134 -12.05 14.17 12.93
CA ARG A 134 -12.01 15.22 11.92
C ARG A 134 -10.56 15.59 11.63
N GLU A 135 -10.12 15.44 10.40
CA GLU A 135 -8.84 16.01 9.94
C GLU A 135 -8.85 17.53 10.06
N ILE A 136 -7.77 18.10 10.60
CA ILE A 136 -7.58 19.54 10.81
C ILE A 136 -6.34 19.97 10.01
N GLY A 137 -6.57 20.70 8.93
CA GLY A 137 -5.51 21.35 8.16
C GLY A 137 -4.93 22.56 8.90
N ASP A 138 -3.76 23.04 8.46
CA ASP A 138 -3.05 24.14 9.13
C ASP A 138 -3.87 25.44 9.24
N GLN A 139 -4.79 25.68 8.29
CA GLN A 139 -5.68 26.86 8.25
C GLN A 139 -7.06 26.60 8.85
N ASP A 140 -7.37 25.36 9.22
CA ASP A 140 -8.65 25.03 9.80
C ASP A 140 -8.73 25.57 11.23
N LEU A 141 -9.85 26.22 11.53
CA LEU A 141 -10.13 26.82 12.83
C LEU A 141 -11.04 25.90 13.65
N VAL A 142 -10.68 25.72 14.91
CA VAL A 142 -11.46 24.96 15.90
C VAL A 142 -11.85 25.88 17.04
N ASP A 143 -13.13 25.83 17.40
CA ASP A 143 -13.69 26.56 18.54
C ASP A 143 -13.61 25.69 19.79
N LEU A 144 -12.96 26.21 20.83
CA LEU A 144 -12.71 25.56 22.11
C LEU A 144 -13.77 25.89 23.18
N ASP A 145 -14.77 26.72 22.85
CA ASP A 145 -15.89 27.03 23.76
C ASP A 145 -16.98 25.92 23.75
N GLY A 146 -16.61 24.74 23.24
CA GLY A 146 -17.45 23.56 23.17
C GLY A 146 -17.63 22.89 24.54
N ARG A 147 -18.34 21.76 24.54
CA ARG A 147 -18.51 20.96 25.75
C ARG A 147 -17.33 20.00 25.93
N GLY A 148 -16.50 20.27 26.93
CA GLY A 148 -15.38 19.40 27.28
C GLY A 148 -14.04 20.03 26.94
N VAL A 149 -13.03 19.19 26.74
CA VAL A 149 -11.70 19.60 26.30
C VAL A 149 -11.46 18.96 24.95
N GLU A 150 -11.20 19.76 23.92
CA GLU A 150 -10.91 19.26 22.58
C GLU A 150 -9.61 18.45 22.60
N ALA A 151 -9.71 17.22 22.07
CA ALA A 151 -8.59 16.30 21.98
C ALA A 151 -8.08 16.20 20.55
N PHE A 152 -6.83 16.57 20.37
CA PHE A 152 -6.09 16.47 19.13
C PHE A 152 -5.08 15.34 19.19
N VAL A 153 -4.84 14.72 18.05
CA VAL A 153 -3.88 13.63 17.94
C VAL A 153 -3.11 13.75 16.63
N GLY A 154 -1.80 13.60 16.72
CA GLY A 154 -0.90 13.51 15.59
C GLY A 154 -0.78 12.07 15.12
N ARG A 155 -1.36 11.74 13.97
CA ARG A 155 -1.22 10.40 13.38
C ARG A 155 -0.59 10.47 11.99
N LYS A 156 0.16 9.43 11.62
CA LYS A 156 0.48 9.23 10.21
C LYS A 156 -0.84 9.11 9.45
N PRO A 157 -0.99 9.84 8.34
CA PRO A 157 -2.23 9.76 7.59
C PRO A 157 -2.42 8.32 7.11
N SER A 158 -3.60 7.77 7.39
CA SER A 158 -3.97 6.42 6.97
C SER A 158 -5.40 6.46 6.43
N TRP A 159 -5.57 5.92 5.24
CA TRP A 159 -6.86 5.81 4.58
C TRP A 159 -7.25 4.35 4.48
N LYS A 160 -8.49 4.07 4.87
CA LYS A 160 -9.07 2.73 4.76
C LYS A 160 -9.88 2.62 3.49
N LEU A 161 -9.69 1.54 2.76
CA LEU A 161 -10.52 1.21 1.59
C LEU A 161 -10.94 -0.25 1.66
N ASN A 162 -12.24 -0.49 1.54
CA ASN A 162 -12.77 -1.84 1.47
C ASN A 162 -12.76 -2.35 0.02
N ILE A 163 -12.08 -3.46 -0.23
CA ILE A 163 -12.05 -4.19 -1.49
C ILE A 163 -12.79 -5.51 -1.30
N GLN A 164 -14.02 -5.60 -1.78
CA GLN A 164 -14.81 -6.83 -1.75
C GLN A 164 -14.87 -7.48 -0.34
N GLY A 165 -14.98 -6.68 0.72
CA GLY A 165 -15.02 -7.14 2.11
C GLY A 165 -13.68 -7.08 2.85
N VAL A 166 -12.55 -7.01 2.14
CA VAL A 166 -11.20 -6.86 2.74
C VAL A 166 -10.89 -5.38 2.90
N THR A 167 -10.64 -4.91 4.13
CA THR A 167 -10.21 -3.54 4.36
C THR A 167 -8.70 -3.44 4.29
N ILE A 168 -8.20 -2.65 3.34
CA ILE A 168 -6.78 -2.28 3.22
C ILE A 168 -6.55 -0.91 3.85
N GLU A 169 -5.29 -0.67 4.26
CA GLU A 169 -4.81 0.63 4.69
C GLU A 169 -3.81 1.20 3.67
N SER A 170 -3.92 2.49 3.41
CA SER A 170 -3.02 3.25 2.55
C SER A 170 -2.42 4.41 3.31
N GLU A 171 -1.11 4.61 3.19
CA GLU A 171 -0.39 5.78 3.72
C GLU A 171 -0.40 6.96 2.74
N THR A 172 -0.96 6.76 1.54
CA THR A 172 -1.10 7.79 0.52
C THR A 172 -2.58 8.11 0.28
N PRO A 173 -2.92 9.39 0.00
CA PRO A 173 -4.30 9.83 -0.19
C PRO A 173 -4.92 9.32 -1.48
N THR A 174 -4.10 8.83 -2.39
CA THR A 174 -4.53 8.20 -3.64
C THR A 174 -3.92 6.80 -3.75
N ILE A 175 -4.62 5.92 -4.45
CA ILE A 175 -4.14 4.57 -4.72
C ILE A 175 -4.58 4.12 -6.12
N VAL A 176 -3.69 3.45 -6.85
CA VAL A 176 -4.03 2.80 -8.13
C VAL A 176 -4.91 1.58 -7.83
N VAL A 177 -5.96 1.36 -8.62
CA VAL A 177 -6.89 0.24 -8.42
C VAL A 177 -6.16 -1.11 -8.39
N SER A 178 -5.18 -1.34 -9.27
CA SER A 178 -4.36 -2.55 -9.25
C SER A 178 -3.63 -2.75 -7.93
N ASP A 179 -3.02 -1.70 -7.39
CA ASP A 179 -2.25 -1.77 -6.15
C ASP A 179 -3.17 -2.02 -4.95
N ALA A 180 -4.35 -1.41 -4.96
CA ALA A 180 -5.38 -1.64 -3.95
C ALA A 180 -5.86 -3.12 -3.97
N MET A 181 -6.06 -3.68 -5.17
CA MET A 181 -6.43 -5.09 -5.34
C MET A 181 -5.33 -6.05 -4.89
N ILE A 182 -4.07 -5.78 -5.27
CA ILE A 182 -2.91 -6.58 -4.84
C ILE A 182 -2.77 -6.55 -3.32
N LYS A 183 -2.87 -5.37 -2.69
CA LYS A 183 -2.84 -5.22 -1.22
C LYS A 183 -3.98 -6.00 -0.53
N ALA A 184 -5.13 -6.12 -1.18
CA ALA A 184 -6.25 -6.90 -0.69
C ALA A 184 -6.16 -8.41 -1.02
N GLY A 185 -5.10 -8.86 -1.71
CA GLY A 185 -4.85 -10.26 -2.05
C GLY A 185 -5.58 -10.78 -3.29
N PHE A 186 -6.10 -9.88 -4.15
CA PHE A 186 -6.77 -10.28 -5.39
C PHE A 186 -5.79 -10.40 -6.55
N ASP A 187 -5.98 -11.42 -7.40
CA ASP A 187 -5.24 -11.57 -8.64
C ASP A 187 -5.72 -10.57 -9.70
N VAL A 188 -4.84 -9.63 -10.04
CA VAL A 188 -5.10 -8.61 -11.07
C VAL A 188 -4.98 -9.14 -12.51
N ALA A 189 -4.44 -10.35 -12.71
CA ALA A 189 -4.43 -11.02 -14.01
C ALA A 189 -5.80 -11.60 -14.40
N GLN A 190 -6.66 -11.88 -13.41
CA GLN A 190 -8.04 -12.29 -13.65
C GLN A 190 -8.87 -11.13 -14.23
N SER A 191 -9.84 -11.45 -15.09
CA SER A 191 -10.75 -10.47 -15.67
C SER A 191 -11.85 -10.06 -14.68
N TRP A 192 -11.80 -8.82 -14.19
CA TRP A 192 -12.78 -8.24 -13.26
C TRP A 192 -13.57 -7.09 -13.87
N HIS A 193 -14.88 -7.02 -13.61
CA HIS A 193 -15.61 -5.77 -13.55
C HIS A 193 -15.36 -5.13 -12.18
N ILE A 194 -14.87 -3.89 -12.20
CA ILE A 194 -14.44 -3.18 -10.99
C ILE A 194 -15.34 -1.96 -10.83
N PHE A 195 -16.07 -1.89 -9.73
CA PHE A 195 -16.98 -0.78 -9.46
C PHE A 195 -16.56 -0.05 -8.18
N LEU A 196 -16.26 1.24 -8.29
CA LEU A 196 -16.12 2.13 -7.16
C LEU A 196 -17.50 2.59 -6.67
N LYS A 197 -17.72 2.51 -5.35
CA LYS A 197 -18.94 2.95 -4.70
C LYS A 197 -18.63 4.05 -3.69
N VAL A 198 -19.29 5.20 -3.87
CA VAL A 198 -19.23 6.37 -3.00
C VAL A 198 -20.64 6.67 -2.51
N ALA A 199 -20.81 6.94 -1.22
CA ALA A 199 -22.09 7.19 -0.59
C ALA A 199 -22.83 8.33 -1.30
N GLY A 200 -24.11 8.10 -1.62
CA GLY A 200 -24.93 9.06 -2.36
C GLY A 200 -24.63 9.17 -3.86
N GLN A 201 -23.65 8.46 -4.40
CA GLN A 201 -23.34 8.44 -5.84
C GLN A 201 -23.72 7.11 -6.49
N ALA A 202 -24.00 7.14 -7.80
CA ALA A 202 -24.15 5.93 -8.59
C ALA A 202 -22.82 5.15 -8.64
N LYS A 203 -22.89 3.82 -8.69
CA LYS A 203 -21.69 2.98 -8.87
C LYS A 203 -20.97 3.38 -10.17
N ARG A 204 -19.66 3.55 -10.10
CA ARG A 204 -18.81 3.94 -11.23
C ARG A 204 -17.89 2.79 -11.60
N GLU A 205 -17.91 2.34 -12.85
CA GLU A 205 -16.94 1.37 -13.34
C GLU A 205 -15.56 2.05 -13.48
N VAL A 206 -14.51 1.36 -13.05
CA VAL A 206 -13.13 1.85 -13.08
C VAL A 206 -12.19 0.78 -13.66
N ALA A 207 -11.09 1.20 -14.25
CA ALA A 207 -10.04 0.32 -14.77
C ALA A 207 -8.97 0.04 -13.70
N LEU A 208 -8.15 -1.00 -13.92
CA LEU A 208 -7.02 -1.33 -13.05
C LEU A 208 -5.99 -0.18 -12.93
N THR A 209 -5.87 0.63 -13.98
CA THR A 209 -4.94 1.77 -14.05
C THR A 209 -5.51 3.05 -13.44
N ASP A 210 -6.79 3.06 -13.07
CA ASP A 210 -7.42 4.25 -12.52
C ASP A 210 -6.87 4.55 -11.12
N VAL A 211 -6.79 5.83 -10.81
CA VAL A 211 -6.37 6.33 -9.50
C VAL A 211 -7.61 6.71 -8.69
N VAL A 212 -7.75 6.13 -7.51
CA VAL A 212 -8.84 6.44 -6.58
C VAL A 212 -8.33 7.44 -5.54
N ASP A 213 -9.05 8.54 -5.37
CA ASP A 213 -8.81 9.51 -4.30
C ASP A 213 -9.56 9.10 -3.04
N LEU A 214 -8.80 8.66 -2.04
CA LEU A 214 -9.31 8.17 -0.75
C LEU A 214 -9.79 9.29 0.17
N ARG A 215 -9.55 10.56 -0.19
CA ARG A 215 -10.11 11.72 0.52
C ARG A 215 -11.55 12.01 0.12
N THR A 216 -12.06 11.33 -0.91
CA THR A 216 -13.44 11.50 -1.37
C THR A 216 -14.42 11.19 -0.22
N PRO A 217 -15.21 12.17 0.25
CA PRO A 217 -16.14 11.95 1.35
C PRO A 217 -17.14 10.83 1.00
N GLY A 218 -17.33 9.91 1.93
CA GLY A 218 -18.24 8.78 1.74
C GLY A 218 -17.72 7.70 0.79
N ILE A 219 -16.42 7.65 0.48
CA ILE A 219 -15.88 6.49 -0.25
C ILE A 219 -16.17 5.21 0.54
N GLU A 220 -16.96 4.31 -0.06
CA GLU A 220 -17.45 3.13 0.66
C GLU A 220 -16.55 1.92 0.41
N LYS A 221 -16.41 1.54 -0.87
CA LYS A 221 -15.76 0.29 -1.27
C LYS A 221 -15.51 0.20 -2.77
N ILE A 222 -14.56 -0.65 -3.15
CA ILE A 222 -14.44 -1.23 -4.47
C ILE A 222 -15.13 -2.60 -4.45
N ARG A 223 -16.08 -2.80 -5.38
CA ARG A 223 -16.73 -4.09 -5.60
C ARG A 223 -16.10 -4.75 -6.82
N LEU A 224 -15.68 -5.98 -6.63
CA LEU A 224 -15.15 -6.82 -7.70
C LEU A 224 -16.24 -7.80 -8.11
N THR A 225 -16.51 -7.90 -9.40
CA THR A 225 -17.35 -8.94 -9.99
C THR A 225 -16.53 -9.58 -11.09
N PRO A 226 -16.23 -10.90 -11.04
CA PRO A 226 -15.59 -11.56 -12.16
C PRO A 226 -16.35 -11.25 -13.45
N LYS A 227 -15.65 -10.88 -14.53
CA LYS A 227 -16.31 -10.70 -15.85
C LYS A 227 -16.94 -12.01 -16.32
N GLU A 228 -16.34 -13.12 -15.90
CA GLU A 228 -16.89 -14.45 -16.02
C GLU A 228 -17.09 -15.03 -14.62
N VAL A 229 -18.35 -15.10 -14.19
CA VAL A 229 -18.73 -15.80 -12.96
C VAL A 229 -18.86 -17.27 -13.30
N ASN A 230 -17.81 -18.06 -13.05
CA ASN A 230 -17.90 -19.51 -13.15
C ASN A 230 -18.38 -20.04 -11.80
N ASN A 231 -19.66 -20.36 -11.74
CA ASN A 231 -20.47 -20.42 -10.52
C ASN A 231 -20.31 -21.73 -9.75
N GLY A 232 -19.08 -22.21 -9.54
CA GLY A 232 -18.83 -23.47 -8.81
C GLY A 232 -19.56 -24.69 -9.38
N GLU A 233 -20.00 -24.64 -10.65
CA GLU A 233 -20.25 -25.87 -11.40
C GLU A 233 -18.91 -26.59 -11.43
N ALA A 234 -18.91 -27.85 -10.97
CA ALA A 234 -17.76 -28.74 -11.12
C ALA A 234 -17.15 -28.46 -12.48
N HIS A 235 -15.83 -28.19 -12.54
CA HIS A 235 -15.14 -28.07 -13.82
C HIS A 235 -15.72 -29.14 -14.73
N PRO A 236 -16.30 -28.79 -15.90
CA PRO A 236 -16.91 -29.78 -16.76
C PRO A 236 -15.90 -30.91 -16.84
N ALA A 237 -16.36 -32.13 -16.55
CA ALA A 237 -15.48 -33.29 -16.43
C ALA A 237 -14.46 -33.20 -17.58
N PRO A 238 -13.15 -33.34 -17.27
CA PRO A 238 -12.10 -33.09 -18.25
C PRO A 238 -12.47 -33.78 -19.55
N ARG A 239 -12.35 -33.09 -20.69
CA ARG A 239 -12.88 -33.60 -21.95
C ARG A 239 -12.30 -35.01 -22.23
N ARG A 240 -13.20 -35.96 -22.55
CA ARG A 240 -12.89 -37.35 -22.87
C ARG A 240 -13.53 -37.74 -24.20
N ASP A 241 -13.08 -37.15 -25.29
CA ASP A 241 -13.66 -37.40 -26.63
C ASP A 241 -13.33 -38.82 -27.16
N PHE A 242 -12.33 -39.49 -26.57
CA PHE A 242 -11.99 -40.89 -26.83
C PHE A 242 -11.21 -41.49 -25.64
N ASP A 243 -11.22 -42.81 -25.53
CA ASP A 243 -10.52 -43.54 -24.48
C ASP A 243 -9.06 -43.84 -24.88
N VAL A 244 -8.15 -43.79 -23.90
CA VAL A 244 -6.78 -44.33 -23.98
C VAL A 244 -6.73 -45.71 -23.31
N LEU A 245 -5.56 -46.34 -23.18
CA LEU A 245 -5.49 -47.61 -22.45
C LEU A 245 -5.74 -47.39 -20.96
N GLU A 246 -6.28 -48.40 -20.28
CA GLU A 246 -6.48 -48.38 -18.81
C GLU A 246 -5.17 -48.07 -18.06
N ALA A 247 -4.04 -48.58 -18.55
CA ALA A 247 -2.73 -48.30 -17.98
C ALA A 247 -2.30 -46.82 -18.15
N ASP A 248 -2.70 -46.18 -19.25
CA ASP A 248 -2.41 -44.75 -19.48
C ASP A 248 -3.26 -43.88 -18.57
N GLU A 249 -4.56 -44.14 -18.51
CA GLU A 249 -5.50 -43.40 -17.66
C GLU A 249 -5.10 -43.50 -16.18
N THR A 250 -4.79 -44.72 -15.70
CA THR A 250 -4.31 -44.94 -14.33
C THR A 250 -3.07 -44.09 -14.02
N TYR A 251 -2.10 -44.05 -14.94
CA TYR A 251 -0.90 -43.24 -14.78
C TYR A 251 -1.19 -41.74 -14.83
N LEU A 252 -1.95 -41.28 -15.82
CA LEU A 252 -2.30 -39.87 -16.03
C LEU A 252 -3.10 -39.30 -14.85
N ASP A 253 -3.91 -40.11 -14.18
CA ASP A 253 -4.61 -39.74 -12.95
C ASP A 253 -3.68 -39.67 -11.72
N CYS A 254 -2.58 -40.42 -11.72
CA CYS A 254 -1.59 -40.43 -10.63
C CYS A 254 -0.57 -39.29 -10.70
N ILE A 255 -0.24 -38.79 -11.90
CA ILE A 255 0.81 -37.75 -12.06
C ILE A 255 0.37 -36.35 -11.58
N GLY A 256 -0.90 -36.17 -11.21
CA GLY A 256 -1.40 -34.92 -10.61
C GLY A 256 -1.62 -33.77 -11.59
N TYR A 257 -1.47 -34.00 -12.89
CA TYR A 257 -1.72 -33.02 -13.94
C TYR A 257 -3.10 -33.20 -14.57
N LYS A 258 -3.75 -32.10 -14.95
CA LYS A 258 -5.02 -32.15 -15.67
C LYS A 258 -4.77 -32.59 -17.11
N TRP A 259 -5.37 -33.70 -17.52
CA TRP A 259 -5.27 -34.21 -18.89
C TRP A 259 -6.64 -34.33 -19.57
N GLU A 260 -6.67 -34.23 -20.89
CA GLU A 260 -7.88 -34.24 -21.74
C GLU A 260 -7.63 -35.05 -23.02
N THR A 261 -8.66 -35.76 -23.52
CA THR A 261 -8.65 -36.36 -24.86
C THR A 261 -9.62 -35.62 -25.77
N VAL A 262 -9.12 -35.18 -26.92
CA VAL A 262 -9.82 -34.26 -27.83
C VAL A 262 -9.82 -34.80 -29.25
N ASN A 263 -10.99 -34.85 -29.89
CA ASN A 263 -11.11 -35.05 -31.33
C ASN A 263 -11.14 -33.68 -32.02
N ASP A 264 -10.09 -33.33 -32.75
CA ASP A 264 -10.01 -32.05 -33.47
C ASP A 264 -9.37 -32.23 -34.86
N GLY A 265 -10.00 -31.64 -35.89
CA GLY A 265 -9.54 -31.76 -37.27
C GLY A 265 -9.44 -33.21 -37.79
N GLY A 266 -10.23 -34.14 -37.24
CA GLY A 266 -10.15 -35.57 -37.58
C GLY A 266 -8.97 -36.31 -36.94
N ARG A 267 -8.22 -35.66 -36.04
CA ARG A 267 -7.10 -36.23 -35.28
C ARG A 267 -7.50 -36.38 -33.82
N ARG A 268 -6.87 -37.34 -33.13
CA ARG A 268 -7.09 -37.59 -31.70
C ARG A 268 -5.90 -37.04 -30.91
N TRP A 269 -6.16 -36.20 -29.93
CA TRP A 269 -5.14 -35.53 -29.14
C TRP A 269 -5.30 -35.88 -27.68
N LEU A 270 -4.21 -36.31 -27.04
CA LEU A 270 -4.08 -36.29 -25.59
C LEU A 270 -3.36 -35.00 -25.19
N VAL A 271 -3.99 -34.16 -24.39
CA VAL A 271 -3.44 -32.88 -23.92
C VAL A 271 -3.22 -32.95 -22.42
N ILE A 272 -2.02 -32.63 -21.96
CA ILE A 272 -1.64 -32.55 -20.54
C ILE A 272 -1.32 -31.10 -20.21
N ASN A 273 -2.08 -30.52 -19.29
CA ASN A 273 -1.91 -29.14 -18.86
C ASN A 273 -0.86 -29.02 -17.77
N ASN A 274 -0.14 -27.90 -17.75
CA ASN A 274 0.89 -27.59 -16.74
C ASN A 274 1.96 -28.67 -16.62
N TYR A 275 2.36 -29.28 -17.74
CA TYR A 275 3.42 -30.26 -17.79
C TYR A 275 4.75 -29.59 -17.45
N PRO A 276 5.50 -30.07 -16.43
CA PRO A 276 6.74 -29.46 -16.01
C PRO A 276 7.82 -29.65 -17.08
N VAL A 277 8.73 -28.67 -17.20
CA VAL A 277 9.92 -28.79 -18.05
C VAL A 277 11.19 -28.65 -17.21
N PRO A 278 12.30 -29.30 -17.60
CA PRO A 278 13.56 -29.22 -16.85
C PRO A 278 14.08 -27.79 -16.66
N THR A 279 14.92 -27.60 -15.63
CA THR A 279 15.57 -26.31 -15.40
C THR A 279 16.54 -26.01 -16.55
N GLY A 280 16.37 -24.86 -17.20
CA GLY A 280 17.14 -24.48 -18.40
C GLY A 280 16.26 -23.99 -19.56
N PHE A 281 14.96 -24.30 -19.51
CA PHE A 281 13.94 -23.67 -20.34
C PHE A 281 13.50 -22.30 -19.78
N SER A 282 13.03 -21.40 -20.64
CA SER A 282 12.58 -20.04 -20.29
C SER A 282 11.26 -20.00 -19.52
N VAL A 283 10.56 -21.14 -19.44
CA VAL A 283 9.33 -21.36 -18.68
C VAL A 283 9.50 -22.61 -17.82
N ALA A 284 8.79 -22.69 -16.70
CA ALA A 284 8.82 -23.85 -15.81
C ALA A 284 7.82 -24.96 -16.20
N GLN A 285 6.83 -24.63 -17.04
CA GLN A 285 5.75 -25.53 -17.43
C GLN A 285 5.21 -25.17 -18.83
N THR A 286 4.60 -26.15 -19.49
CA THR A 286 3.96 -26.00 -20.82
C THR A 286 2.70 -26.86 -20.91
N ARG A 287 1.88 -26.65 -21.96
CA ARG A 287 0.89 -27.64 -22.37
C ARG A 287 1.55 -28.63 -23.30
N LEU A 288 1.54 -29.90 -22.92
CA LEU A 288 2.03 -31.00 -23.74
C LEU A 288 0.86 -31.63 -24.49
N ALA A 289 1.02 -31.93 -25.77
CA ALA A 289 0.05 -32.67 -26.55
C ALA A 289 0.69 -33.82 -27.32
N LEU A 290 0.01 -34.96 -27.33
CA LEU A 290 0.37 -36.16 -28.09
C LEU A 290 -0.75 -36.45 -29.07
N GLU A 291 -0.40 -36.74 -30.33
CA GLU A 291 -1.36 -37.29 -31.28
C GLU A 291 -1.50 -38.79 -31.04
N ILE A 292 -2.73 -39.26 -30.77
CA ILE A 292 -3.02 -40.67 -30.49
C ILE A 292 -3.57 -41.33 -31.76
N PRO A 293 -2.79 -42.16 -32.49
CA PRO A 293 -3.25 -42.75 -33.74
C PRO A 293 -4.53 -43.57 -33.55
N PRO A 294 -5.49 -43.59 -34.49
CA PRO A 294 -6.76 -44.33 -34.35
C PRO A 294 -6.62 -45.80 -33.94
N THR A 295 -5.54 -46.46 -34.35
CA THR A 295 -5.24 -47.88 -34.06
C THR A 295 -4.29 -48.08 -32.89
N TYR A 296 -3.99 -47.04 -32.11
CA TYR A 296 -3.22 -47.13 -30.87
C TYR A 296 -3.78 -48.22 -29.93
N PRO A 297 -2.93 -49.10 -29.34
CA PRO A 297 -1.46 -49.12 -29.36
C PRO A 297 -0.83 -49.91 -30.52
N ALA A 298 -1.61 -50.45 -31.47
CA ALA A 298 -1.05 -51.11 -32.65
C ALA A 298 -0.22 -50.17 -33.53
N ALA A 299 -0.59 -48.88 -33.57
CA ALA A 299 0.22 -47.82 -34.16
C ALA A 299 0.94 -47.00 -33.08
N GLN A 300 2.16 -46.57 -33.40
CA GLN A 300 3.04 -45.82 -32.51
C GLN A 300 2.59 -44.37 -32.31
N ILE A 301 2.80 -43.85 -31.09
CA ILE A 301 2.84 -42.40 -30.87
C ILE A 301 4.21 -41.91 -31.36
N ASP A 302 4.24 -40.87 -32.19
CA ASP A 302 5.45 -40.51 -32.95
C ASP A 302 6.18 -39.27 -32.42
N MET A 303 5.45 -38.20 -32.14
CA MET A 303 5.99 -36.89 -31.76
C MET A 303 5.33 -36.37 -30.49
N PHE A 304 5.74 -35.17 -30.06
CA PHE A 304 5.01 -34.41 -29.05
C PHE A 304 4.96 -32.93 -29.41
N TYR A 305 4.01 -32.22 -28.84
CA TYR A 305 3.69 -30.84 -29.17
C TYR A 305 3.63 -29.99 -27.91
N THR A 306 4.11 -28.75 -27.99
CA THR A 306 4.18 -27.84 -26.84
C THR A 306 3.51 -26.51 -27.12
N TYR A 307 2.84 -25.96 -26.11
CA TYR A 307 2.34 -24.59 -26.11
C TYR A 307 2.46 -23.95 -24.72
N PRO A 308 3.08 -22.76 -24.60
CA PRO A 308 3.75 -22.00 -25.66
C PRO A 308 4.98 -22.75 -26.20
N PRO A 309 5.50 -22.37 -27.39
CA PRO A 309 6.78 -22.89 -27.88
C PRO A 309 7.87 -22.71 -26.82
N LEU A 310 8.59 -23.79 -26.55
CA LEU A 310 9.68 -23.79 -25.59
C LEU A 310 10.93 -23.12 -26.17
N ALA A 311 11.64 -22.38 -25.33
CA ALA A 311 12.94 -21.78 -25.63
C ALA A 311 13.90 -22.02 -24.45
N LEU A 312 15.19 -22.08 -24.72
CA LEU A 312 16.22 -22.21 -23.69
C LEU A 312 16.59 -20.84 -23.12
N VAL A 313 16.89 -20.77 -21.83
CA VAL A 313 17.42 -19.56 -21.17
C VAL A 313 18.75 -19.11 -21.81
N SER A 314 19.54 -20.05 -22.32
CA SER A 314 20.80 -19.77 -23.03
C SER A 314 20.62 -19.08 -24.38
N GLY A 315 19.39 -19.00 -24.90
CA GLY A 315 19.10 -18.48 -26.24
C GLY A 315 19.51 -19.42 -27.39
N ARG A 316 20.04 -20.62 -27.08
CA ARG A 316 20.33 -21.64 -28.10
C ARG A 316 19.02 -22.08 -28.75
N ALA A 317 18.99 -22.07 -30.08
CA ALA A 317 17.86 -22.60 -30.84
C ALA A 317 17.73 -24.11 -30.62
N ILE A 318 16.49 -24.58 -30.57
CA ILE A 318 16.19 -26.01 -30.43
C ILE A 318 15.81 -26.55 -31.81
N ASP A 319 16.53 -27.57 -32.26
CA ASP A 319 16.34 -28.11 -33.59
C ASP A 319 15.06 -28.97 -33.68
N CYS A 320 14.44 -28.95 -34.86
CA CYS A 320 13.30 -29.79 -35.23
C CYS A 320 12.03 -29.62 -34.36
N THR A 321 11.72 -28.37 -33.95
CA THR A 321 10.51 -27.98 -33.18
C THR A 321 9.49 -27.19 -34.02
N HIS A 322 9.51 -27.38 -35.34
CA HIS A 322 8.79 -26.55 -36.31
C HIS A 322 7.54 -27.22 -36.91
N ILE A 323 7.14 -28.41 -36.44
CA ILE A 323 5.98 -29.11 -36.99
C ILE A 323 4.70 -28.45 -36.45
N PRO A 324 3.89 -27.78 -37.27
CA PRO A 324 2.72 -27.08 -36.77
C PRO A 324 1.58 -28.06 -36.45
N ALA A 325 0.88 -27.82 -35.34
CA ALA A 325 -0.43 -28.40 -35.09
C ALA A 325 -1.36 -27.31 -34.55
N THR A 326 -2.65 -27.41 -34.86
CA THR A 326 -3.68 -26.56 -34.24
C THR A 326 -4.65 -27.47 -33.52
N ILE A 327 -4.82 -27.24 -32.22
CA ILE A 327 -5.68 -28.05 -31.35
C ILE A 327 -6.66 -27.08 -30.69
N LEU A 328 -7.95 -27.17 -31.02
CA LEU A 328 -9.01 -26.27 -30.58
C LEU A 328 -8.67 -24.79 -30.82
N GLY A 329 -8.10 -24.48 -31.99
CA GLY A 329 -7.69 -23.13 -32.38
C GLY A 329 -6.38 -22.64 -31.76
N VAL A 330 -5.72 -23.43 -30.91
CA VAL A 330 -4.41 -23.09 -30.32
C VAL A 330 -3.28 -23.62 -31.19
N PRO A 331 -2.30 -22.79 -31.59
CA PRO A 331 -1.17 -23.23 -32.40
C PRO A 331 -0.06 -23.84 -31.54
N TYR A 332 0.17 -25.15 -31.65
CA TYR A 332 1.24 -25.86 -30.98
C TYR A 332 2.48 -26.02 -31.87
N ASN A 333 3.64 -26.12 -31.21
CA ASN A 333 4.93 -26.42 -31.83
C ASN A 333 5.31 -27.88 -31.60
N GLY A 334 5.41 -28.64 -32.68
CA GLY A 334 5.72 -30.06 -32.68
C GLY A 334 7.20 -30.36 -32.76
N TRP A 335 7.61 -31.29 -31.91
CA TRP A 335 8.96 -31.82 -31.76
C TRP A 335 9.07 -33.14 -32.50
N SER A 336 9.87 -33.15 -33.57
CA SER A 336 10.23 -34.37 -34.30
C SER A 336 11.32 -35.09 -33.50
N ARG A 337 10.88 -35.98 -32.62
CA ARG A 337 11.70 -36.83 -31.74
C ARG A 337 11.11 -38.23 -31.79
N HIS A 338 11.81 -39.13 -32.48
CA HIS A 338 11.31 -40.46 -32.81
C HIS A 338 12.10 -41.55 -32.07
N ARG A 339 11.49 -42.71 -31.85
CA ARG A 339 12.18 -43.90 -31.35
C ARG A 339 13.23 -44.36 -32.37
N GLY A 340 14.41 -44.73 -31.86
CA GLY A 340 15.54 -45.15 -32.68
C GLY A 340 15.70 -46.68 -32.74
N PRO A 341 16.66 -47.17 -33.53
CA PRO A 341 16.98 -48.59 -33.61
C PRO A 341 17.27 -49.20 -32.23
N GLY A 342 16.61 -50.32 -31.91
CA GLY A 342 16.72 -50.99 -30.60
C GLY A 342 15.77 -50.46 -29.52
N SER A 343 14.88 -49.52 -29.88
CA SER A 343 13.82 -48.97 -29.01
C SER A 343 12.50 -48.80 -29.76
N GLU A 344 12.32 -49.57 -30.85
CA GLU A 344 11.14 -49.52 -31.70
C GLU A 344 9.86 -49.75 -30.90
N TRP A 345 8.77 -49.09 -31.33
CA TRP A 345 7.47 -49.25 -30.69
C TRP A 345 7.01 -50.71 -30.70
N ASN A 346 6.72 -51.24 -29.52
CA ASN A 346 6.16 -52.56 -29.32
C ASN A 346 4.70 -52.45 -28.88
N PRO A 347 3.72 -52.73 -29.74
CA PRO A 347 2.29 -52.66 -29.40
C PRO A 347 1.83 -53.48 -28.20
N SER A 348 2.62 -54.47 -27.77
CA SER A 348 2.29 -55.31 -26.62
C SER A 348 2.72 -54.72 -25.27
N SER A 349 3.59 -53.71 -25.27
CA SER A 349 4.19 -53.16 -24.04
C SER A 349 4.31 -51.65 -24.01
N ASP A 350 4.41 -50.98 -25.17
CA ASP A 350 4.50 -49.53 -25.24
C ASP A 350 3.13 -48.86 -25.16
N ASN A 351 3.11 -47.72 -24.48
CA ASN A 351 1.91 -46.97 -24.18
C ASN A 351 2.22 -45.46 -24.01
N VAL A 352 1.27 -44.65 -23.50
CA VAL A 352 1.50 -43.22 -23.28
C VAL A 352 2.63 -43.00 -22.29
N VAL A 353 2.71 -43.82 -21.24
CA VAL A 353 3.74 -43.70 -20.19
C VAL A 353 5.14 -43.88 -20.78
N THR A 354 5.34 -44.91 -21.60
CA THR A 354 6.66 -45.13 -22.23
C THR A 354 6.97 -44.05 -23.27
N HIS A 355 5.96 -43.42 -23.89
CA HIS A 355 6.17 -42.26 -24.75
C HIS A 355 6.49 -40.99 -23.97
N LEU A 356 5.89 -40.76 -22.80
CA LEU A 356 6.24 -39.65 -21.92
C LEU A 356 7.69 -39.75 -21.43
N ALA A 357 8.21 -40.95 -21.18
CA ALA A 357 9.63 -41.14 -20.89
C ALA A 357 10.54 -40.69 -22.06
N LEU A 358 10.10 -40.88 -23.31
CA LEU A 358 10.79 -40.32 -24.48
C LEU A 358 10.72 -38.79 -24.49
N VAL A 359 9.56 -38.21 -24.16
CA VAL A 359 9.41 -36.74 -24.04
C VAL A 359 10.36 -36.18 -22.98
N GLU A 360 10.40 -36.78 -21.79
CA GLU A 360 11.30 -36.38 -20.71
C GLU A 360 12.77 -36.45 -21.14
N SER A 361 13.19 -37.56 -21.76
CA SER A 361 14.55 -37.70 -22.28
C SER A 361 14.89 -36.66 -23.36
N ALA A 362 13.93 -36.36 -24.25
CA ALA A 362 14.11 -35.35 -25.28
C ALA A 362 14.26 -33.94 -24.70
N LEU A 363 13.49 -33.59 -23.67
CA LEU A 363 13.60 -32.30 -22.98
C LEU A 363 14.89 -32.20 -22.17
N GLY A 364 15.26 -33.25 -21.42
CA GLY A 364 16.50 -33.31 -20.64
C GLY A 364 17.76 -33.13 -21.50
N LYS A 365 17.79 -33.77 -22.68
CA LYS A 365 18.90 -33.63 -23.62
C LYS A 365 19.17 -32.19 -24.05
N GLU A 366 18.14 -31.34 -24.14
CA GLU A 366 18.32 -29.93 -24.54
C GLU A 366 18.91 -29.07 -23.41
N VAL A 367 18.79 -29.49 -22.16
CA VAL A 367 19.37 -28.79 -20.99
C VAL A 367 20.67 -29.44 -20.49
N GLY A 368 21.09 -30.55 -21.10
CA GLY A 368 22.35 -31.24 -20.78
C GLY A 368 22.25 -32.27 -19.66
N GLU A 369 21.05 -32.80 -19.42
CA GLU A 369 20.76 -33.91 -18.49
C GLU A 369 20.86 -35.29 -19.14
#